data_AF-A0A353C684-F1
#
_entry.id   AF-A0A353C684-F1
#
_cell.length_a   1.000
_cell.length_b   1.000
_cell.length_c   1.000
_cell.angle_alpha   90.00
_cell.angle_beta   90.00
_cell.angle_gamma   90.00
#
_symmetry.space_group_name_H-M   'P 1'
#
loop_
_entity.id
_entity.type
_entity.pdbx_description
1 polymer ?
#
loop_
_entity_poly.entity_id
_entity_poly.type
_entity_poly.pdbx_seq_one_letter_code
_entity_poly.pdbx_strand_id
1 'polypeptide(L)'
;SLTKFINGTSDCVAGAVCASSEFIHKLTDINAGASMLLGAVLDSTRAASILKNLHSLHLRMRQHSANALFLAERLKKLGLKVYYPGLADHPQHTLLKTLMNPGYGYGGMLAIDVGTLVNANDLMTRMQQEKVGYLAVSLGYFKTLFSAPGHSTSSEIPIGEREAMGLSEGLVRFSIGLDNDIEQTVERIERCLSETGLL
;
A
#
# COMPACT_ATOMS: atom_id res chain seq x y z
N SER A 1 -8.15 -8.47 1.38
CA SER A 1 -8.33 -8.43 -0.09
C SER A 1 -7.17 -9.17 -0.75
N LEU A 2 -7.45 -10.21 -1.54
CA LEU A 2 -6.44 -10.96 -2.29
C LEU A 2 -5.88 -10.15 -3.48
N THR A 3 -6.66 -9.20 -4.00
CA THR A 3 -6.31 -8.26 -5.09
C THR A 3 -4.93 -7.60 -4.93
N LYS A 4 -4.50 -7.35 -3.68
CA LYS A 4 -3.30 -6.55 -3.36
C LYS A 4 -2.06 -7.44 -3.27
N PHE A 5 -1.30 -7.35 -2.18
CA PHE A 5 -0.03 -8.07 -1.99
C PHE A 5 -0.12 -9.57 -2.21
N ILE A 6 -1.23 -10.23 -1.84
CA ILE A 6 -1.36 -11.69 -1.99
C ILE A 6 -1.25 -12.09 -3.47
N ASN A 7 -2.08 -11.51 -4.34
CA ASN A 7 -1.97 -11.73 -5.78
C ASN A 7 -0.72 -11.08 -6.37
N GLY A 8 -0.47 -9.80 -6.05
CA GLY A 8 0.77 -9.10 -6.38
C GLY A 8 0.93 -8.64 -7.84
N THR A 9 0.02 -8.99 -8.75
CA THR A 9 0.13 -8.75 -10.19
C THR A 9 -0.89 -7.76 -10.75
N SER A 10 -1.77 -7.20 -9.92
CA SER A 10 -2.78 -6.19 -10.33
C SER A 10 -3.67 -6.60 -11.53
N ASP A 11 -3.92 -7.90 -11.70
CA ASP A 11 -4.61 -8.48 -12.87
C ASP A 11 -5.98 -9.11 -12.55
N CYS A 12 -6.42 -9.05 -11.30
CA CYS A 12 -7.72 -9.55 -10.86
C CYS A 12 -8.15 -8.97 -9.52
N VAL A 13 -9.46 -9.03 -9.26
CA VAL A 13 -10.06 -8.69 -7.96
C VAL A 13 -10.48 -9.99 -7.27
N ALA A 14 -10.11 -10.15 -6.01
CA ALA A 14 -10.49 -11.31 -5.23
C ALA A 14 -10.53 -11.01 -3.71
N GLY A 15 -11.42 -11.72 -3.02
CA GLY A 15 -11.61 -11.67 -1.57
C GLY A 15 -11.19 -12.97 -0.90
N ALA A 16 -10.97 -12.91 0.42
CA ALA A 16 -10.77 -14.10 1.25
C ALA A 16 -11.39 -13.85 2.63
N VAL A 17 -11.95 -14.91 3.21
CA VAL A 17 -12.43 -14.94 4.59
C VAL A 17 -11.66 -16.03 5.31
N CYS A 18 -10.96 -15.67 6.38
CA CYS A 18 -10.23 -16.61 7.23
C CYS A 18 -10.91 -16.65 8.60
N ALA A 19 -11.54 -17.76 8.93
CA ALA A 19 -12.31 -17.94 10.16
C ALA A 19 -12.31 -19.41 10.60
N SER A 20 -13.01 -19.72 11.71
CA SER A 20 -13.23 -21.11 12.12
C SER A 20 -14.03 -21.88 11.07
N SER A 21 -13.83 -23.20 11.01
CA SER A 21 -14.59 -24.07 10.11
C SER A 21 -16.10 -23.95 10.32
N GLU A 22 -16.55 -23.80 11.57
CA GLU A 22 -17.97 -23.59 11.88
C GLU A 22 -18.52 -22.32 11.22
N PHE A 23 -17.77 -21.21 11.28
CA PHE A 23 -18.19 -19.95 10.67
C PHE A 23 -18.21 -20.05 9.13
N ILE A 24 -17.19 -20.68 8.55
CA ILE A 24 -17.13 -20.91 7.09
C ILE A 24 -18.30 -21.79 6.64
N HIS A 25 -18.63 -22.86 7.35
CA HIS A 25 -19.78 -23.72 7.02
C HIS A 25 -21.10 -22.96 7.08
N LYS A 26 -21.30 -22.07 8.07
CA LYS A 26 -22.48 -21.20 8.12
C LYS A 26 -22.53 -20.25 6.93
N LEU A 27 -21.41 -19.67 6.51
CA LEU A 27 -21.34 -18.79 5.34
C LEU A 27 -21.66 -19.52 4.03
N THR A 28 -21.26 -20.78 3.91
CA THR A 28 -21.44 -21.61 2.70
C THR A 28 -22.65 -22.55 2.77
N ASP A 29 -23.53 -22.39 3.76
CA ASP A 29 -24.77 -23.17 3.85
C ASP A 29 -25.65 -22.94 2.62
N ILE A 30 -26.21 -24.00 2.07
CA ILE A 30 -26.94 -23.97 0.79
C ILE A 30 -28.26 -23.18 0.91
N ASN A 31 -28.88 -23.16 2.09
CA ASN A 31 -30.21 -22.58 2.29
C ASN A 31 -30.14 -21.17 2.90
N ALA A 32 -29.17 -20.92 3.78
CA ALA A 32 -29.07 -19.70 4.59
C ALA A 32 -27.71 -19.00 4.47
N GLY A 33 -26.72 -19.62 3.83
CA GLY A 33 -25.36 -19.09 3.75
C GLY A 33 -25.25 -17.92 2.79
N ALA A 34 -24.77 -16.77 3.29
CA ALA A 34 -24.64 -15.56 2.49
C ALA A 34 -23.80 -15.75 1.22
N SER A 35 -22.75 -16.58 1.25
CA SER A 35 -21.92 -16.84 0.08
C SER A 35 -22.65 -17.63 -1.01
N MET A 36 -23.55 -18.55 -0.63
CA MET A 36 -24.37 -19.32 -1.56
C MET A 36 -25.52 -18.49 -2.11
N LEU A 37 -26.17 -17.70 -1.26
CA LEU A 37 -27.32 -16.86 -1.65
C LEU A 37 -26.93 -15.66 -2.53
N LEU A 38 -25.80 -15.01 -2.23
CA LEU A 38 -25.31 -13.83 -2.98
C LEU A 38 -24.37 -14.20 -4.13
N GLY A 39 -23.87 -15.44 -4.18
CA GLY A 39 -23.09 -15.96 -5.30
C GLY A 39 -21.73 -15.29 -5.52
N ALA A 40 -21.07 -14.80 -4.46
CA ALA A 40 -19.75 -14.16 -4.53
C ALA A 40 -18.60 -15.18 -4.74
N VAL A 41 -18.74 -16.04 -5.76
CA VAL A 41 -17.82 -17.13 -6.08
C VAL A 41 -16.66 -16.61 -6.94
N LEU A 42 -15.44 -16.98 -6.57
CA LEU A 42 -14.24 -16.64 -7.33
C LEU A 42 -14.08 -17.56 -8.54
N ASP A 43 -13.79 -16.98 -9.70
CA ASP A 43 -13.43 -17.73 -10.92
C ASP A 43 -12.23 -18.68 -10.67
N SER A 44 -12.33 -19.91 -11.17
CA SER A 44 -11.31 -20.95 -10.93
C SER A 44 -9.97 -20.62 -11.57
N THR A 45 -9.96 -19.93 -12.72
CA THR A 45 -8.73 -19.51 -13.39
C THR A 45 -8.04 -18.40 -12.58
N ARG A 46 -8.81 -17.45 -12.02
CA ARG A 46 -8.28 -16.44 -11.08
C ARG A 46 -7.74 -17.08 -9.81
N ALA A 47 -8.44 -18.05 -9.23
CA ALA A 47 -7.99 -18.78 -8.05
C ALA A 47 -6.65 -19.50 -8.29
N ALA A 48 -6.51 -20.19 -9.42
CA ALA A 48 -5.26 -20.85 -9.81
C ALA A 48 -4.10 -19.87 -10.01
N SER A 49 -4.36 -18.72 -10.64
CA SER A 49 -3.35 -17.65 -10.82
C SER A 49 -2.86 -17.09 -9.48
N ILE A 50 -3.78 -16.81 -8.56
CA ILE A 50 -3.45 -16.32 -7.21
C ILE A 50 -2.62 -17.36 -6.45
N LEU A 51 -3.00 -18.64 -6.53
CA LEU A 51 -2.25 -19.73 -5.90
C LEU A 51 -0.81 -19.80 -6.42
N LYS A 52 -0.62 -19.67 -7.73
CA LYS A 52 0.72 -19.58 -8.33
C LYS A 52 1.52 -18.41 -7.74
N ASN A 53 0.90 -17.24 -7.62
CA ASN A 53 1.57 -16.03 -7.12
C ASN A 53 1.90 -16.07 -5.61
N LEU A 54 1.21 -16.90 -4.83
CA LEU A 54 1.51 -17.12 -3.41
C LEU A 54 2.89 -17.71 -3.18
N HIS A 55 3.41 -18.52 -4.11
CA HIS A 55 4.73 -19.15 -3.98
C HIS A 55 5.87 -18.12 -3.89
N SER A 56 5.69 -16.90 -4.39
CA SER A 56 6.67 -15.81 -4.27
C SER A 56 6.31 -14.76 -3.22
N LEU A 57 5.17 -14.88 -2.52
CA LEU A 57 4.67 -13.84 -1.62
C LEU A 57 5.69 -13.46 -0.54
N HIS A 58 6.32 -14.45 0.07
CA HIS A 58 7.30 -14.24 1.14
C HIS A 58 8.53 -13.43 0.68
N LEU A 59 9.02 -13.66 -0.54
CA LEU A 59 10.12 -12.90 -1.14
C LEU A 59 9.66 -11.46 -1.43
N ARG A 60 8.48 -11.32 -2.05
CA ARG A 60 7.92 -10.00 -2.39
C ARG A 60 7.68 -9.14 -1.15
N MET A 61 7.11 -9.70 -0.09
CA MET A 61 6.86 -8.95 1.16
C MET A 61 8.15 -8.46 1.81
N ARG A 62 9.21 -9.29 1.84
CA ARG A 62 10.53 -8.87 2.32
C ARG A 62 11.07 -7.69 1.53
N GLN A 63 11.05 -7.80 0.20
CA GLN A 63 11.59 -6.74 -0.67
C GLN A 63 10.76 -5.44 -0.56
N HIS A 64 9.43 -5.54 -0.60
CA HIS A 64 8.54 -4.40 -0.38
C HIS A 64 8.85 -3.68 0.92
N SER A 65 9.04 -4.43 2.01
CA SER A 65 9.33 -3.84 3.31
C SER A 65 10.72 -3.25 3.39
N ALA A 66 11.75 -3.91 2.84
CA ALA A 66 13.11 -3.39 2.84
C ALA A 66 13.18 -2.07 2.06
N ASN A 67 12.57 -2.05 0.87
CA ASN A 67 12.49 -0.85 0.03
C ASN A 67 11.73 0.30 0.73
N ALA A 68 10.60 -0.01 1.37
CA ALA A 68 9.81 1.00 2.07
C ALA A 68 10.54 1.58 3.28
N LEU A 69 11.24 0.76 4.07
CA LEU A 69 12.04 1.24 5.19
C LEU A 69 13.17 2.15 4.71
N PHE A 70 13.91 1.73 3.67
CA PHE A 70 14.98 2.53 3.09
C PHE A 70 14.48 3.91 2.63
N LEU A 71 13.39 3.95 1.86
CA LEU A 71 12.78 5.19 1.41
C LEU A 71 12.29 6.04 2.59
N ALA A 72 11.62 5.44 3.57
CA ALA A 72 11.10 6.16 4.73
C ALA A 72 12.22 6.87 5.51
N GLU A 73 13.34 6.17 5.77
CA GLU A 73 14.48 6.74 6.47
C GLU A 73 15.16 7.85 5.66
N ARG A 74 15.32 7.66 4.35
CA ARG A 74 15.92 8.66 3.46
C ARG A 74 15.08 9.93 3.37
N LEU A 75 13.79 9.81 3.09
CA LEU A 75 12.86 10.93 3.00
C LEU A 75 12.74 11.68 4.33
N LYS A 76 12.77 10.96 5.46
CA LYS A 76 12.77 11.57 6.78
C LYS A 76 14.04 12.38 7.06
N LYS A 77 15.22 11.89 6.64
CA LYS A 77 16.48 12.64 6.78
C LYS A 77 16.50 13.93 5.98
N LEU A 78 15.73 14.01 4.89
CA LEU A 78 15.54 15.22 4.09
C LEU A 78 14.54 16.21 4.72
N GLY A 79 13.97 15.90 5.88
CA GLY A 79 13.05 16.79 6.59
C GLY A 79 11.58 16.65 6.20
N LEU A 80 11.23 15.69 5.33
CA LEU A 80 9.84 15.44 5.00
C LEU A 80 9.08 14.81 6.18
N LYS A 81 7.79 15.11 6.27
CA LYS A 81 6.88 14.47 7.22
C LYS A 81 6.49 13.10 6.67
N VAL A 82 7.09 12.05 7.24
CA VAL A 82 6.96 10.66 6.79
C VAL A 82 6.16 9.83 7.80
N TYR A 83 5.20 9.05 7.30
CA TYR A 83 4.45 8.06 8.08
C TYR A 83 4.82 6.66 7.60
N TYR A 84 5.56 5.94 8.45
CA TYR A 84 5.90 4.54 8.21
C TYR A 84 6.05 3.82 9.55
N PRO A 85 5.36 2.69 9.77
CA PRO A 85 5.39 2.02 11.07
C PRO A 85 6.75 1.37 11.40
N GLY A 86 7.63 1.22 10.41
CA GLY A 86 9.01 0.77 10.64
C GLY A 86 9.96 1.83 11.20
N LEU A 87 9.57 3.11 11.18
CA LEU A 87 10.36 4.18 11.79
C LEU A 87 10.25 4.12 13.32
N ALA A 88 11.37 4.34 14.01
CA ALA A 88 11.45 4.20 15.47
C ALA A 88 10.58 5.19 16.26
N ASP A 89 10.27 6.34 15.67
CA ASP A 89 9.40 7.37 16.26
C ASP A 89 7.93 7.22 15.89
N HIS A 90 7.56 6.20 15.10
CA HIS A 90 6.15 5.93 14.86
C HIS A 90 5.47 5.50 16.17
N PRO A 91 4.32 6.09 16.57
CA PRO A 91 3.71 5.86 17.88
C PRO A 91 3.43 4.39 18.21
N GLN A 92 3.14 3.59 17.19
CA GLN A 92 2.84 2.16 17.30
C GLN A 92 4.00 1.25 16.86
N HIS A 93 5.21 1.78 16.67
CA HIS A 93 6.37 1.01 16.25
C HIS A 93 6.64 -0.18 17.18
N THR A 94 6.69 0.07 18.49
CA THR A 94 6.92 -0.97 19.50
C THR A 94 5.81 -2.01 19.52
N LEU A 95 4.54 -1.57 19.44
CA LEU A 95 3.40 -2.49 19.40
C LEU A 95 3.46 -3.39 18.17
N LEU A 96 3.70 -2.83 16.98
CA LEU A 96 3.78 -3.61 15.75
C LEU A 96 4.88 -4.68 15.81
N LYS A 97 6.04 -4.35 16.40
CA LYS A 97 7.12 -5.34 16.62
C LYS A 97 6.67 -6.56 17.42
N THR A 98 5.70 -6.42 18.34
CA THR A 98 5.18 -7.55 19.12
C THR A 98 4.18 -8.42 18.37
N LEU A 99 3.55 -7.87 17.32
CA LEU A 99 2.46 -8.52 16.57
C LEU A 99 2.92 -9.10 15.22
N MET A 100 3.97 -8.52 14.64
CA MET A 100 4.42 -8.86 13.28
C MET A 100 5.38 -10.05 13.25
N ASN A 101 5.50 -10.68 12.08
CA ASN A 101 6.62 -11.59 11.83
C ASN A 101 7.85 -10.75 11.40
N PRO A 102 8.96 -10.77 12.17
CA PRO A 102 10.14 -9.95 11.87
C PRO A 102 10.78 -10.30 10.53
N GLY A 103 10.62 -11.54 10.05
CA GLY A 103 11.16 -12.00 8.78
C GLY A 103 10.48 -11.42 7.54
N TYR A 104 9.40 -10.63 7.67
CA TYR A 104 8.74 -9.93 6.55
C TYR A 104 8.81 -8.40 6.67
N GLY A 105 9.32 -7.87 7.78
CA GLY A 105 9.43 -6.44 8.03
C GLY A 105 8.08 -5.75 8.31
N TYR A 106 8.04 -4.43 8.11
CA TYR A 106 6.94 -3.53 8.46
C TYR A 106 5.97 -3.25 7.29
N GLY A 107 6.13 -3.95 6.17
CA GLY A 107 5.27 -3.85 4.98
C GLY A 107 5.69 -2.78 3.98
N GLY A 108 5.08 -2.80 2.80
CA GLY A 108 5.41 -1.94 1.65
C GLY A 108 4.61 -0.65 1.54
N MET A 109 3.95 -0.22 2.61
CA MET A 109 3.08 0.96 2.61
C MET A 109 3.77 2.12 3.31
N LEU A 110 3.89 3.25 2.62
CA LEU A 110 4.55 4.46 3.08
C LEU A 110 3.64 5.65 2.75
N ALA A 111 3.63 6.70 3.58
CA ALA A 111 3.02 7.97 3.20
C ALA A 111 3.91 9.15 3.57
N ILE A 112 3.82 10.23 2.80
CA ILE A 112 4.44 11.52 3.11
C ILE A 112 3.38 12.61 3.03
N ASP A 113 3.58 13.70 3.77
CA ASP A 113 2.72 14.89 3.71
C ASP A 113 3.48 16.04 3.06
N VAL A 114 2.99 16.50 1.91
CA VAL A 114 3.56 17.65 1.18
C VAL A 114 2.70 18.92 1.31
N GLY A 115 1.83 18.95 2.33
CA GLY A 115 1.07 20.12 2.75
C GLY A 115 -0.21 20.36 1.94
N THR A 116 -0.12 20.47 0.61
CA THR A 116 -1.25 20.83 -0.25
C THR A 116 -1.54 19.77 -1.31
N LEU A 117 -2.80 19.72 -1.76
CA LEU A 117 -3.20 18.85 -2.87
C LEU A 117 -2.47 19.17 -4.17
N VAL A 118 -2.18 20.45 -4.43
CA VAL A 118 -1.42 20.90 -5.60
C VAL A 118 -0.02 20.30 -5.57
N ASN A 119 0.69 20.44 -4.45
CA ASN A 119 2.02 19.84 -4.25
C ASN A 119 1.99 18.33 -4.43
N ALA A 120 0.98 17.65 -3.88
CA ALA A 120 0.82 16.20 -4.00
C ALA A 120 0.63 15.78 -5.47
N ASN A 121 -0.22 16.48 -6.21
CA ASN A 121 -0.49 16.18 -7.62
C ASN A 121 0.72 16.47 -8.51
N ASP A 122 1.41 17.58 -8.29
CA ASP A 122 2.61 17.95 -9.05
C ASP A 122 3.74 16.94 -8.81
N LEU A 123 3.99 16.58 -7.55
CA LEU A 123 4.97 15.57 -7.19
C LEU A 123 4.64 14.21 -7.82
N MET A 124 3.39 13.73 -7.68
CA MET A 124 2.98 12.44 -8.26
C MET A 124 3.09 12.44 -9.79
N THR A 125 2.67 13.52 -10.45
CA THR A 125 2.78 13.65 -11.91
C THR A 125 4.24 13.62 -12.35
N ARG A 126 5.12 14.34 -11.64
CA ARG A 126 6.55 14.36 -11.94
C ARG A 126 7.21 13.00 -11.71
N MET A 127 6.91 12.35 -10.58
CA MET A 127 7.38 10.98 -10.28
C MET A 127 6.94 9.97 -11.36
N GLN A 128 5.73 10.11 -11.92
CA GLN A 128 5.27 9.26 -13.01
C GLN A 128 6.08 9.50 -14.29
N GLN A 129 6.35 10.77 -14.64
CA GLN A 129 7.16 11.14 -15.80
C GLN A 129 8.61 10.63 -15.69
N GLU A 130 9.20 10.72 -14.49
CA GLU A 130 10.54 10.22 -14.17
C GLU A 130 10.57 8.69 -13.93
N LYS A 131 9.45 8.00 -14.18
CA LYS A 131 9.34 6.53 -14.11
C LYS A 131 9.67 5.94 -12.73
N VAL A 132 9.36 6.68 -11.66
CA VAL A 132 9.39 6.17 -10.27
C VAL A 132 8.30 5.12 -10.08
N GLY A 133 7.13 5.33 -10.69
CA GLY A 133 5.96 4.49 -10.49
C GLY A 133 4.75 4.99 -11.25
N TYR A 134 3.56 4.53 -10.85
CA TYR A 134 2.29 4.91 -11.47
C TYR A 134 1.39 5.65 -10.49
N LEU A 135 0.69 6.65 -11.01
CA LEU A 135 -0.43 7.30 -10.31
C LEU A 135 -1.64 6.36 -10.39
N ALA A 136 -1.86 5.56 -9.34
CA ALA A 136 -2.92 4.54 -9.30
C ALA A 136 -3.38 4.23 -7.86
N VAL A 137 -4.66 3.90 -7.70
CA VAL A 137 -5.31 3.72 -6.38
C VAL A 137 -5.12 2.33 -5.76
N SER A 138 -4.61 1.34 -6.51
CA SER A 138 -4.35 -0.02 -6.01
C SER A 138 -3.03 -0.10 -5.22
N LEU A 139 -2.74 -1.28 -4.67
CA LEU A 139 -1.60 -1.53 -3.76
C LEU A 139 -1.00 -2.92 -4.01
N GLY A 140 0.24 -3.13 -3.58
CA GLY A 140 0.92 -4.41 -3.56
C GLY A 140 1.39 -4.91 -4.92
N TYR A 141 1.56 -4.02 -5.89
CA TYR A 141 2.08 -4.34 -7.21
C TYR A 141 3.61 -4.34 -7.25
N PHE A 142 4.22 -4.97 -8.25
CA PHE A 142 5.67 -5.00 -8.37
C PHE A 142 6.28 -3.62 -8.71
N LYS A 143 5.51 -2.71 -9.32
CA LYS A 143 5.92 -1.31 -9.46
C LYS A 143 5.32 -0.46 -8.36
N THR A 144 6.08 0.56 -7.97
CA THR A 144 5.62 1.55 -7.00
C THR A 144 4.37 2.24 -7.53
N LEU A 145 3.35 2.31 -6.70
CA LEU A 145 2.11 3.05 -6.97
C LEU A 145 2.00 4.20 -5.99
N PHE A 146 1.49 5.34 -6.44
CA PHE A 146 1.20 6.48 -5.57
C PHE A 146 -0.19 7.06 -5.85
N SER A 147 -0.80 7.60 -4.80
CA SER A 147 -2.14 8.17 -4.83
C SER A 147 -2.31 9.19 -3.70
N ALA A 148 -3.13 10.23 -3.89
CA ALA A 148 -3.57 11.12 -2.82
C ALA A 148 -4.89 10.61 -2.21
N PRO A 149 -4.89 9.94 -1.03
CA PRO A 149 -6.07 9.28 -0.48
C PRO A 149 -7.15 10.26 -0.03
N GLY A 150 -6.77 11.45 0.43
CA GLY A 150 -7.70 12.50 0.87
C GLY A 150 -8.67 12.96 -0.22
N HIS A 151 -8.34 12.75 -1.50
CA HIS A 151 -9.18 13.11 -2.64
C HIS A 151 -9.59 11.89 -3.50
N SER A 152 -9.09 10.68 -3.21
CA SER A 152 -9.41 9.47 -3.98
C SER A 152 -10.21 8.48 -3.15
N THR A 153 -9.54 7.54 -2.46
CA THR A 153 -10.21 6.43 -1.78
C THR A 153 -10.96 6.81 -0.50
N SER A 154 -10.73 8.03 0.01
CA SER A 154 -11.35 8.52 1.25
C SER A 154 -12.18 9.79 1.02
N SER A 155 -12.51 10.11 -0.24
CA SER A 155 -13.30 11.28 -0.64
C SER A 155 -14.75 11.26 -0.12
N GLU A 156 -15.21 10.13 0.40
CA GLU A 156 -16.55 9.96 0.99
C GLU A 156 -16.60 10.41 2.46
N ILE A 157 -15.45 10.58 3.14
CA ILE A 157 -15.37 10.96 4.57
C ILE A 157 -15.57 12.48 4.70
N PRO A 158 -16.37 13.03 5.62
CA PRO A 158 -16.48 14.47 5.83
C PRO A 158 -15.13 15.17 6.13
N ILE A 159 -14.95 16.42 5.70
CA ILE A 159 -13.67 17.15 5.85
C ILE A 159 -13.21 17.22 7.31
N GLY A 160 -14.10 17.56 8.24
CA GLY A 160 -13.76 17.64 9.67
C GLY A 160 -13.29 16.31 10.27
N GLU A 161 -13.79 15.18 9.76
CA GLU A 161 -13.32 13.85 10.16
C GLU A 161 -11.96 13.51 9.53
N ARG A 162 -11.72 13.91 8.27
CA ARG A 162 -10.40 13.73 7.62
C ARG A 162 -9.31 14.46 8.38
N GLU A 163 -9.56 15.71 8.77
CA GLU A 163 -8.61 16.51 9.56
C GLU A 163 -8.33 15.86 10.92
N ALA A 164 -9.36 15.40 11.62
CA ALA A 164 -9.22 14.69 12.89
C ALA A 164 -8.42 13.37 12.77
N MET A 165 -8.51 12.70 11.62
CA MET A 165 -7.74 11.49 11.29
C MET A 165 -6.31 11.78 10.83
N GLY A 166 -5.93 13.05 10.66
CA GLY A 166 -4.62 13.45 10.14
C GLY A 166 -4.47 13.24 8.63
N LEU A 167 -5.57 13.14 7.88
CA LEU A 167 -5.58 13.05 6.43
C LEU A 167 -5.45 14.45 5.82
N SER A 168 -4.22 14.96 5.80
CA SER A 168 -3.86 16.16 5.04
C SER A 168 -4.25 16.02 3.56
N GLU A 169 -4.68 17.12 2.94
CA GLU A 169 -4.91 17.18 1.49
C GLU A 169 -3.63 16.91 0.69
N GLY A 170 -2.47 17.22 1.27
CA GLY A 170 -1.15 16.96 0.70
C GLY A 170 -0.59 15.56 0.99
N LEU A 171 -1.39 14.63 1.52
CA LEU A 171 -0.91 13.28 1.79
C LEU A 171 -0.69 12.50 0.49
N VAL A 172 0.53 12.01 0.26
CA VAL A 172 0.86 11.10 -0.83
C VAL A 172 1.13 9.72 -0.25
N ARG A 173 0.27 8.76 -0.57
CA ARG A 173 0.40 7.36 -0.16
C ARG A 173 1.10 6.56 -1.24
N PHE A 174 2.18 5.90 -0.87
CA PHE A 174 2.93 4.98 -1.69
C PHE A 174 2.63 3.52 -1.34
N SER A 175 2.45 2.70 -2.38
CA SER A 175 2.63 1.26 -2.35
C SER A 175 3.97 0.95 -3.01
N ILE A 176 5.01 0.76 -2.21
CA ILE A 176 6.37 0.57 -2.69
C ILE A 176 6.49 -0.75 -3.44
N GLY A 177 7.12 -0.71 -4.62
CA GLY A 177 7.32 -1.88 -5.48
C GLY A 177 8.50 -2.76 -5.09
N LEU A 178 8.95 -3.55 -6.06
CA LEU A 178 10.04 -4.53 -5.96
C LEU A 178 11.29 -4.08 -6.72
N ASP A 179 11.51 -2.76 -6.84
CA ASP A 179 12.71 -2.26 -7.50
C ASP A 179 13.95 -2.85 -6.83
N ASN A 180 14.85 -3.40 -7.65
CA ASN A 180 16.07 -4.07 -7.19
C ASN A 180 17.10 -3.06 -6.67
N ASP A 181 17.16 -1.89 -7.30
CA ASP A 181 18.01 -0.77 -6.91
C ASP A 181 17.12 0.34 -6.35
N ILE A 182 16.92 0.29 -5.03
CA ILE A 182 16.10 1.28 -4.32
C ILE A 182 16.81 2.63 -4.19
N GLU A 183 18.13 2.67 -4.31
CA GLU A 183 18.93 3.90 -4.25
C GLU A 183 18.65 4.74 -5.49
N GLN A 184 18.67 4.14 -6.67
CA GLN A 184 18.28 4.83 -7.90
C GLN A 184 16.83 5.34 -7.83
N THR A 185 15.92 4.58 -7.22
CA THR A 185 14.53 5.03 -7.04
C THR A 185 14.45 6.23 -6.09
N VAL A 186 15.21 6.25 -4.98
CA VAL A 186 15.21 7.41 -4.07
C VAL A 186 15.82 8.65 -4.73
N GLU A 187 16.89 8.51 -5.51
CA GLU A 187 17.49 9.63 -6.23
C GLU A 187 16.52 10.28 -7.22
N ARG A 188 15.70 9.48 -7.91
CA ARG A 188 14.63 10.00 -8.78
C ARG A 188 13.56 10.73 -7.98
N ILE A 189 13.17 10.20 -6.82
CA ILE A 189 12.20 10.86 -5.93
C ILE A 189 12.78 12.19 -5.41
N GLU A 190 14.02 12.20 -4.96
CA GLU A 190 14.75 13.40 -4.51
C GLU A 190 14.79 14.48 -5.60
N ARG A 191 15.10 14.09 -6.85
CA ARG A 191 15.04 15.01 -7.99
C ARG A 191 13.64 15.58 -8.21
N CYS A 192 12.61 14.73 -8.19
CA CYS A 192 11.23 15.17 -8.36
C CYS A 192 10.82 16.16 -7.25
N LEU A 193 11.26 15.92 -6.01
CA LEU A 193 11.00 16.79 -4.88
C LEU A 193 11.67 18.17 -5.06
N SER A 194 12.93 18.23 -5.48
CA SER A 194 13.61 19.50 -5.76
C SER A 194 12.97 20.26 -6.93
N GLU A 195 12.62 19.58 -8.02
CA GLU A 195 11.99 20.20 -9.19
C GLU A 195 10.58 20.74 -8.90
N THR A 196 9.91 20.21 -7.88
CA THR A 196 8.60 20.67 -7.41
C THR A 196 8.69 21.65 -6.24
N GLY A 197 9.90 22.04 -5.82
CA GLY A 197 10.12 23.00 -4.74
C GLY A 197 9.73 22.48 -3.35
N LEU A 198 9.73 21.15 -3.16
CA LEU A 198 9.44 20.47 -1.90
C LEU A 198 10.70 20.13 -1.09
N LEU A 199 11.88 20.33 -1.69
CA LEU A 199 13.22 20.31 -1.10
C LEU A 199 14.01 21.50 -1.66
#